data_AF-A0A0Q5LUX5-F1
#
_entry.id   AF-A0A0Q5LUX5-F1
#
_cell.length_a   1.000
_cell.length_b   1.000
_cell.length_c   1.000
_cell.angle_alpha   90.00
_cell.angle_beta   90.00
_cell.angle_gamma   90.00
#
_symmetry.space_group_name_H-M   'P 1'
#
loop_
_entity.id
_entity.type
_entity.pdbx_description
1 polymer ?
#
loop_
_entity_poly.entity_id
_entity_poly.type
_entity_poly.pdbx_seq_one_letter_code
_entity_poly.pdbx_strand_id
1 'polypeptide(L)'
;MNQNDRVRYTRLRLLGSTGIVASLAMLALAGCTGTVTSIQTSAASPDTRDTLDFSGPFASDYAEAWVESESDFVRLVIEDEKISEQEWAAVERRMAACFSSKGATFEGYTRDGGYEAQGNSLSVDRLSEVMGECERFTGEAWLGFLWFWPQKNPHNLPIEEIVSECLIRNGIVAPDYTPEDFLRDNPTLSFPYLRSGEGERGALECNADPRVNL
;
A
#
# COMPACT_ATOMS: atom_id res chain seq x y z
N MET A 1 14.63 2.80 -29.72
CA MET A 1 14.34 2.90 -28.27
C MET A 1 12.92 3.43 -28.17
N ASN A 2 11.96 2.56 -27.81
CA ASN A 2 10.52 2.83 -27.96
C ASN A 2 9.93 3.27 -26.61
N GLN A 3 8.96 4.19 -26.64
CA GLN A 3 8.27 4.70 -25.44
C GLN A 3 7.35 3.63 -24.79
N ASN A 4 7.16 2.49 -25.47
CA ASN A 4 6.23 1.41 -25.11
C ASN A 4 6.68 0.46 -23.97
N ASP A 5 7.90 0.60 -23.44
CA ASP A 5 8.45 -0.34 -22.44
C ASP A 5 8.40 0.21 -21.00
N ARG A 6 7.68 1.32 -20.79
CA ARG A 6 7.53 1.98 -19.48
C ARG A 6 6.18 1.70 -18.86
N VAL A 7 6.18 1.38 -17.57
CA VAL A 7 4.97 1.26 -16.76
C VAL A 7 5.09 2.22 -15.58
N ARG A 8 4.03 3.00 -15.33
CA ARG A 8 3.90 3.87 -14.16
C ARG A 8 2.97 3.21 -13.16
N TYR A 9 3.42 3.08 -11.92
CA TYR A 9 2.58 2.64 -10.81
C TYR A 9 2.15 3.84 -9.98
N THR A 10 0.84 3.92 -9.72
CA THR A 10 0.27 4.92 -8.80
C THR A 10 -0.34 4.17 -7.63
N ARG A 11 0.04 4.53 -6.41
CA ARG A 11 -0.52 3.92 -5.20
C ARG A 11 -1.95 4.40 -5.00
N LEU A 12 -2.94 3.60 -5.42
CA LEU A 12 -4.31 3.71 -4.92
C LEU A 12 -4.50 2.65 -3.82
N ARG A 13 -4.96 3.06 -2.63
CA ARG A 13 -5.47 2.11 -1.63
C ARG A 13 -6.70 1.44 -2.25
N LEU A 14 -6.57 0.21 -2.73
CA LEU A 14 -7.70 -0.69 -2.89
C LEU A 14 -8.18 -1.01 -1.48
N LEU A 15 -9.33 -0.45 -1.09
CA LEU A 15 -10.05 -0.84 0.12
C LEU A 15 -10.27 -2.35 0.05
N GLY A 16 -9.58 -3.10 0.91
CA GLY A 16 -9.69 -4.55 0.98
C GLY A 16 -11.11 -4.96 1.36
N SER A 17 -11.85 -5.50 0.40
CA SER A 17 -13.14 -6.13 0.62
C SER A 17 -12.95 -7.37 1.51
N THR A 18 -13.25 -7.27 2.81
CA THR A 18 -13.26 -8.43 3.70
C THR A 18 -14.35 -9.40 3.26
N GLY A 19 -13.95 -10.47 2.58
CA GLY A 19 -14.81 -11.58 2.20
C GLY A 19 -15.26 -12.33 3.45
N ILE A 20 -16.57 -12.27 3.74
CA ILE A 20 -17.21 -13.08 4.77
C ILE A 20 -17.23 -14.53 4.28
N VAL A 21 -16.31 -15.36 4.76
CA VAL A 21 -16.37 -16.82 4.58
C VAL A 21 -17.13 -17.42 5.76
N ALA A 22 -18.41 -17.68 5.57
CA ALA A 22 -19.22 -18.46 6.50
C ALA A 22 -18.91 -19.95 6.33
N SER A 23 -18.03 -20.51 7.17
CA SER A 23 -17.73 -21.94 7.18
C SER A 23 -18.70 -22.71 8.08
N LEU A 24 -19.34 -23.72 7.47
CA LEU A 24 -20.22 -24.71 8.07
C LEU A 24 -19.52 -25.55 9.14
N ALA A 25 -20.19 -25.77 10.27
CA ALA A 25 -19.87 -26.80 11.24
C ALA A 25 -21.05 -27.78 11.40
N MET A 26 -20.83 -29.06 11.10
CA MET A 26 -21.61 -30.15 11.70
C MET A 26 -20.72 -31.36 11.99
N LEU A 27 -20.86 -31.82 13.24
CA LEU A 27 -20.17 -32.93 13.90
C LEU A 27 -20.60 -34.31 13.39
N ALA A 28 -19.68 -35.29 13.46
CA ALA A 28 -20.00 -36.67 13.83
C ALA A 28 -18.78 -37.37 14.48
N LEU A 29 -19.01 -38.04 15.61
CA LEU A 29 -18.06 -38.81 16.42
C LEU A 29 -17.87 -40.25 15.89
N ALA A 30 -16.69 -40.86 16.11
CA ALA A 30 -16.53 -42.23 16.67
C ALA A 30 -15.06 -42.76 16.64
N GLY A 31 -14.56 -43.26 17.80
CA GLY A 31 -13.55 -44.35 18.00
C GLY A 31 -12.10 -44.11 17.53
N CYS A 32 -11.01 -44.59 18.13
CA CYS A 32 -10.76 -45.71 19.05
C CYS A 32 -9.44 -45.49 19.84
N THR A 33 -9.28 -46.26 20.91
CA THR A 33 -8.18 -46.31 21.87
C THR A 33 -6.83 -46.76 21.27
N GLY A 34 -5.74 -46.10 21.69
CA GLY A 34 -4.37 -46.58 21.51
C GLY A 34 -3.40 -45.87 22.45
N THR A 35 -3.02 -46.53 23.54
CA THR A 35 -1.92 -46.10 24.43
C THR A 35 -0.60 -46.19 23.68
N VAL A 36 -0.04 -45.04 23.32
CA VAL A 36 1.35 -44.91 22.86
C VAL A 36 2.02 -43.83 23.72
N THR A 37 3.08 -44.24 24.39
CA THR A 37 3.97 -43.42 25.21
C THR A 37 4.40 -42.16 24.45
N SER A 38 3.90 -40.99 24.87
CA SER A 38 4.32 -39.71 24.30
C SER A 38 5.70 -39.37 24.85
N ILE A 39 6.70 -39.47 23.97
CA ILE A 39 7.98 -38.78 24.14
C ILE A 39 7.63 -37.30 24.17
N GLN A 40 7.88 -36.68 25.32
CA GLN A 40 7.71 -35.26 25.58
C GLN A 40 8.71 -34.50 24.70
N THR A 41 8.32 -34.28 23.44
CA THR A 41 9.01 -33.37 22.55
C THR A 41 8.45 -32.00 22.91
N SER A 42 9.27 -31.22 23.62
CA SER A 42 8.99 -29.84 24.00
C SER A 42 8.25 -29.13 22.88
N ALA A 43 7.07 -28.60 23.22
CA ALA A 43 6.36 -27.67 22.36
C ALA A 43 7.38 -26.61 21.91
N ALA A 44 7.58 -26.51 20.60
CA ALA A 44 8.20 -25.33 20.03
C ALA A 44 7.39 -24.12 20.52
N SER A 45 8.10 -23.12 21.01
CA SER A 45 7.60 -21.94 21.70
C SER A 45 6.37 -21.32 21.03
N PRO A 46 5.46 -20.68 21.79
CA PRO A 46 4.58 -19.71 21.17
C PRO A 46 5.47 -18.68 20.46
N ASP A 47 5.21 -18.47 19.16
CA ASP A 47 5.79 -17.39 18.37
C ASP A 47 5.46 -16.09 19.10
N THR A 48 6.36 -15.69 19.99
CA THR A 48 6.21 -14.48 20.79
C THR A 48 6.76 -13.38 19.90
N ARG A 49 6.04 -13.10 18.80
CA ARG A 49 6.08 -11.76 18.21
C ARG A 49 5.49 -10.86 19.27
N ASP A 50 6.36 -10.40 20.18
CA ASP A 50 6.00 -9.37 21.14
C ASP A 50 5.35 -8.25 20.33
N THR A 51 4.09 -7.99 20.63
CA THR A 51 3.35 -6.91 19.99
C THR A 51 3.99 -5.62 20.46
N LEU A 52 4.73 -4.93 19.59
CA LEU A 52 5.06 -3.54 19.85
C LEU A 52 3.76 -2.76 20.02
N ASP A 53 3.73 -1.90 21.03
CA ASP A 53 2.60 -1.00 21.26
C ASP A 53 2.79 0.24 20.40
N PHE A 54 2.13 0.24 19.25
CA PHE A 54 2.22 1.33 18.28
C PHE A 54 1.29 2.49 18.64
N SER A 55 1.71 3.73 18.37
CA SER A 55 0.98 4.95 18.74
C SER A 55 0.64 5.87 17.57
N GLY A 56 -0.23 6.85 17.83
CA GLY A 56 -0.60 7.87 16.85
C GLY A 56 -1.59 7.43 15.75
N PRO A 57 -1.86 8.30 14.75
CA PRO A 57 -2.92 8.08 13.75
C PRO A 57 -2.71 6.86 12.84
N PHE A 58 -1.47 6.37 12.75
CA PHE A 58 -1.05 5.24 11.90
C PHE A 58 -0.75 3.97 12.70
N ALA A 59 -1.05 3.93 14.00
CA ALA A 59 -0.72 2.81 14.88
C ALA A 59 -1.18 1.45 14.33
N SER A 60 -2.40 1.39 13.80
CA SER A 60 -2.95 0.16 13.20
C SER A 60 -2.17 -0.29 11.97
N ASP A 61 -1.72 0.65 11.14
CA ASP A 61 -0.96 0.35 9.92
C ASP A 61 0.45 -0.16 10.27
N TYR A 62 1.07 0.40 11.31
CA TYR A 62 2.34 -0.10 11.86
C TYR A 62 2.19 -1.49 12.48
N ALA A 63 1.12 -1.71 13.26
CA ALA A 63 0.84 -3.01 13.86
C ALA A 63 0.59 -4.10 12.80
N GLU A 64 -0.17 -3.77 11.74
CA GLU A 64 -0.39 -4.67 10.61
C GLU A 64 0.94 -5.00 9.92
N ALA A 65 1.76 -4.00 9.61
CA ALA A 65 3.08 -4.21 9.02
C ALA A 65 4.00 -5.07 9.90
N TRP A 66 3.95 -4.91 11.23
CA TRP A 66 4.74 -5.73 12.17
C TRP A 66 4.34 -7.21 12.14
N VAL A 67 3.02 -7.46 12.16
CA VAL A 67 2.46 -8.81 12.23
C VAL A 67 2.53 -9.53 10.90
N GLU A 68 2.11 -8.87 9.82
CA GLU A 68 1.89 -9.47 8.50
C GLU A 68 3.12 -9.44 7.60
N SER A 69 4.11 -8.57 7.87
CA SER A 69 5.35 -8.58 7.12
C SER A 69 6.20 -9.80 7.48
N GLU A 70 6.61 -10.56 6.49
CA GLU A 70 7.63 -11.61 6.60
C GLU A 70 9.07 -11.06 6.56
N SER A 71 9.24 -9.73 6.50
CA SER A 71 10.54 -9.07 6.32
C SER A 71 11.05 -8.50 7.65
N ASP A 72 12.17 -9.06 8.15
CA ASP A 72 12.90 -8.52 9.30
C ASP A 72 13.35 -7.06 9.06
N PHE A 73 13.64 -6.71 7.80
CA PHE A 73 13.98 -5.33 7.45
C PHE A 73 12.80 -4.38 7.68
N VAL A 74 11.57 -4.80 7.35
CA VAL A 74 10.38 -3.97 7.61
C VAL A 74 10.21 -3.79 9.11
N ARG A 75 10.29 -4.88 9.90
CA ARG A 75 10.17 -4.82 11.36
C ARG A 75 11.20 -3.89 11.99
N LEU A 76 12.45 -3.97 11.57
CA LEU A 76 13.52 -3.10 12.07
C LEU A 76 13.25 -1.63 11.74
N VAL A 77 12.78 -1.31 10.54
CA VAL A 77 12.52 0.08 10.11
C VAL A 77 11.32 0.70 10.81
N ILE A 78 10.34 -0.10 11.24
CA ILE A 78 9.13 0.42 11.89
C ILE A 78 9.18 0.40 13.42
N GLU A 79 10.26 -0.13 14.01
CA GLU A 79 10.37 -0.34 15.46
C GLU A 79 10.19 0.95 16.28
N ASP A 80 10.58 2.10 15.74
CA ASP A 80 10.47 3.41 16.38
C ASP A 80 9.31 4.28 15.85
N GLU A 81 8.40 3.69 15.07
CA GLU A 81 7.26 4.35 14.41
C GLU A 81 7.64 5.49 13.47
N LYS A 82 8.90 5.54 13.03
CA LYS A 82 9.39 6.63 12.21
C LYS A 82 10.44 6.15 11.22
N ILE A 83 9.98 6.01 9.98
CA ILE A 83 10.88 5.79 8.86
C ILE A 83 11.73 7.05 8.67
N SER A 84 13.04 6.91 8.75
CA SER A 84 14.01 7.98 8.47
C SER A 84 14.36 8.06 6.99
N GLU A 85 14.95 9.18 6.55
CA GLU A 85 15.48 9.32 5.19
C GLU A 85 16.53 8.24 4.86
N GLN A 86 17.33 7.83 5.85
CA GLN A 86 18.35 6.80 5.65
C GLN A 86 17.73 5.42 5.39
N GLU A 87 16.67 5.08 6.11
CA GLU A 87 15.93 3.83 5.94
C GLU A 87 15.14 3.83 4.64
N TRP A 88 14.51 4.96 4.29
CA TRP A 88 13.86 5.10 3.00
C TRP A 88 14.86 4.97 1.84
N ALA A 89 16.04 5.59 1.94
CA ALA A 89 17.11 5.40 0.97
C ALA A 89 17.57 3.93 0.90
N ALA A 90 17.46 3.15 1.99
CA ALA A 90 17.71 1.72 1.97
C ALA A 90 16.63 0.95 1.19
N VAL A 91 15.35 1.33 1.32
CA VAL A 91 14.26 0.80 0.47
C VAL A 91 14.54 1.07 -1.00
N GLU A 92 14.90 2.30 -1.38
CA GLU A 92 15.24 2.68 -2.75
C GLU A 92 16.37 1.84 -3.34
N ARG A 93 17.45 1.63 -2.58
CA ARG A 93 18.56 0.76 -3.02
C ARG A 93 18.14 -0.69 -3.19
N ARG A 94 17.29 -1.22 -2.30
CA ARG A 94 16.75 -2.58 -2.39
C ARG A 94 15.85 -2.73 -3.63
N MET A 95 15.01 -1.74 -3.91
CA MET A 95 14.20 -1.66 -5.12
C MET A 95 15.07 -1.67 -6.37
N ALA A 96 16.02 -0.73 -6.50
CA ALA A 96 16.93 -0.67 -7.64
C ALA A 96 17.67 -2.00 -7.88
N ALA A 97 18.17 -2.63 -6.82
CA ALA A 97 18.84 -3.93 -6.91
C ALA A 97 17.90 -5.05 -7.38
N CYS A 98 16.67 -5.10 -6.85
CA CYS A 98 15.69 -6.10 -7.24
C CYS A 98 15.30 -5.97 -8.73
N PHE A 99 14.96 -4.76 -9.18
CA PHE A 99 14.61 -4.51 -10.59
C PHE A 99 15.76 -4.90 -11.51
N SER A 100 16.99 -4.46 -11.19
CA SER A 100 18.18 -4.75 -11.98
C SER A 100 18.42 -6.26 -12.11
N SER A 101 18.27 -7.02 -11.01
CA SER A 101 18.43 -8.48 -11.02
C SER A 101 17.41 -9.22 -11.92
N LYS A 102 16.28 -8.56 -12.23
CA LYS A 102 15.18 -9.10 -13.03
C LYS A 102 15.12 -8.53 -14.44
N GLY A 103 16.16 -7.80 -14.88
CA GLY A 103 16.22 -7.22 -16.22
C GLY A 103 15.31 -6.00 -16.40
N ALA A 104 15.04 -5.27 -15.31
CA ALA A 104 14.29 -4.02 -15.33
C ALA A 104 15.10 -2.89 -14.69
N THR A 105 14.68 -1.65 -14.90
CA THR A 105 15.27 -0.45 -14.30
C THR A 105 14.22 0.23 -13.44
N PHE A 106 14.58 0.55 -12.20
CA PHE A 106 13.79 1.39 -11.30
C PHE A 106 14.20 2.86 -11.52
N GLU A 107 13.24 3.72 -11.87
CA GLU A 107 13.51 5.13 -12.23
C GLU A 107 13.41 6.09 -11.02
N GLY A 108 13.20 5.54 -9.82
CA GLY A 108 13.01 6.33 -8.60
C GLY A 108 11.54 6.64 -8.32
N TYR A 109 11.30 7.11 -7.10
CA TYR A 109 9.96 7.51 -6.66
C TYR A 109 9.58 8.89 -7.18
N THR A 110 8.31 9.03 -7.55
CA THR A 110 7.68 10.32 -7.80
C THR A 110 7.22 10.94 -6.47
N ARG A 111 6.98 12.25 -6.48
CA ARG A 111 6.53 12.99 -5.27
C ARG A 111 5.21 12.46 -4.71
N ASP A 112 4.38 11.86 -5.55
CA ASP A 112 3.12 11.24 -5.16
C ASP A 112 3.31 9.84 -4.51
N GLY A 113 4.53 9.33 -4.42
CA GLY A 113 4.84 8.01 -3.86
C GLY A 113 4.64 6.84 -4.83
N GLY A 114 4.27 7.13 -6.08
CA GLY A 114 4.39 6.21 -7.20
C GLY A 114 5.84 6.09 -7.67
N TYR A 115 6.04 5.29 -8.72
CA TYR A 115 7.33 5.20 -9.40
C TYR A 115 7.15 4.71 -10.85
N GLU A 116 8.19 4.92 -11.65
CA GLU A 116 8.28 4.36 -13.01
C GLU A 116 9.30 3.22 -13.05
N ALA A 117 9.03 2.25 -13.92
CA ALA A 117 9.97 1.20 -14.24
C ALA A 117 10.08 1.01 -15.75
N GLN A 118 11.27 0.63 -16.19
CA GLN A 118 11.55 0.25 -17.57
C GLN A 118 11.87 -1.23 -17.67
N GLY A 119 11.12 -1.96 -18.50
CA GLY A 119 11.39 -3.37 -18.80
C GLY A 119 12.44 -3.46 -19.89
N ASN A 120 13.67 -3.85 -19.58
CA ASN A 120 14.76 -3.92 -20.57
C ASN A 120 14.57 -5.15 -21.50
N SER A 121 13.58 -5.08 -22.39
CA SER A 121 13.04 -6.18 -23.23
C SER A 121 12.01 -7.09 -22.52
N LEU A 122 11.47 -6.69 -21.37
CA LEU A 122 10.36 -7.40 -20.74
C LEU A 122 9.03 -7.02 -21.41
N SER A 123 8.09 -7.95 -21.48
CA SER A 123 6.70 -7.59 -21.79
C SER A 123 6.12 -6.71 -20.67
N VAL A 124 5.08 -5.94 -20.97
CA VAL A 124 4.35 -5.13 -19.98
C VAL A 124 3.85 -5.99 -18.82
N ASP A 125 3.27 -7.15 -19.11
CA ASP A 125 2.79 -8.09 -18.08
C ASP A 125 3.93 -8.57 -17.19
N ARG A 126 5.08 -8.93 -17.77
CA ARG A 126 6.23 -9.39 -16.99
C ARG A 126 6.83 -8.25 -16.17
N LEU A 127 6.86 -7.03 -16.70
CA LEU A 127 7.30 -5.86 -15.94
C LEU A 127 6.38 -5.61 -14.74
N SER A 128 5.07 -5.71 -14.91
CA SER A 128 4.09 -5.59 -13.83
C SER A 128 4.29 -6.66 -12.74
N GLU A 129 4.56 -7.92 -13.13
CA GLU A 129 4.92 -8.97 -12.18
C GLU A 129 6.21 -8.65 -11.42
N VAL A 130 7.25 -8.19 -12.12
CA VAL A 130 8.53 -7.78 -11.53
C VAL A 130 8.33 -6.65 -10.51
N MET A 131 7.45 -5.69 -10.80
CA MET A 131 7.09 -4.62 -9.88
C MET A 131 6.54 -5.18 -8.57
N GLY A 132 5.48 -5.99 -8.62
CA GLY A 132 4.89 -6.58 -7.42
C GLY A 132 5.79 -7.59 -6.69
N GLU A 133 6.67 -8.30 -7.40
CA GLU A 133 7.73 -9.13 -6.79
C GLU A 133 8.72 -8.27 -6.00
N CYS A 134 9.18 -7.16 -6.59
CA CYS A 134 10.16 -6.28 -5.95
C CYS A 134 9.55 -5.48 -4.79
N GLU A 135 8.32 -5.01 -4.90
CA GLU A 135 7.63 -4.31 -3.81
C GLU A 135 7.56 -5.17 -2.54
N ARG A 136 7.16 -6.45 -2.70
CA ARG A 136 7.10 -7.41 -1.59
C ARG A 136 8.48 -7.76 -1.04
N PHE A 137 9.41 -8.13 -1.91
CA PHE A 137 10.74 -8.59 -1.50
C PHE A 137 11.55 -7.51 -0.76
N THR A 138 11.39 -6.25 -1.17
CA THR A 138 12.20 -5.16 -0.64
C THR A 138 11.62 -4.56 0.64
N GLY A 139 10.36 -4.88 0.98
CA GLY A 139 9.62 -4.30 2.10
C GLY A 139 8.84 -3.03 1.73
N GLU A 140 8.93 -2.61 0.49
CA GLU A 140 8.34 -1.39 -0.06
C GLU A 140 6.80 -1.39 -0.01
N ALA A 141 6.18 -2.56 -0.18
CA ALA A 141 4.74 -2.71 -0.10
C ALA A 141 4.19 -2.17 1.24
N TRP A 142 4.91 -2.40 2.34
CA TRP A 142 4.61 -1.89 3.67
C TRP A 142 5.16 -0.48 3.89
N LEU A 143 6.47 -0.32 3.69
CA LEU A 143 7.19 0.88 4.09
C LEU A 143 6.83 2.09 3.23
N GLY A 144 6.47 1.92 1.96
CA GLY A 144 6.12 3.05 1.11
C GLY A 144 4.79 3.68 1.48
N PHE A 145 3.82 2.91 1.96
CA PHE A 145 2.60 3.49 2.52
C PHE A 145 2.91 4.31 3.77
N LEU A 146 3.64 3.71 4.71
CA LEU A 146 4.04 4.33 5.99
C LEU A 146 5.03 5.50 5.81
N TRP A 147 5.71 5.60 4.66
CA TRP A 147 6.56 6.73 4.33
C TRP A 147 5.77 7.87 3.68
N PHE A 148 4.99 7.61 2.64
CA PHE A 148 4.35 8.68 1.84
C PHE A 148 3.03 9.18 2.44
N TRP A 149 2.24 8.30 3.08
CA TRP A 149 0.90 8.68 3.55
C TRP A 149 0.93 9.64 4.73
N PRO A 150 1.74 9.42 5.80
CA PRO A 150 1.80 10.35 6.92
C PRO A 150 2.25 11.76 6.51
N GLN A 151 3.05 11.88 5.45
CA GLN A 151 3.48 13.17 4.94
C GLN A 151 2.33 13.98 4.33
N LYS A 152 1.32 13.34 3.75
CA LYS A 152 0.19 14.00 3.06
C LYS A 152 -1.09 14.03 3.88
N ASN A 153 -1.26 13.03 4.74
CA ASN A 153 -2.42 12.83 5.60
C ASN A 153 -1.93 12.49 7.02
N PRO A 154 -1.33 13.46 7.73
CA PRO A 154 -0.71 13.21 9.05
C PRO A 154 -1.71 12.77 10.12
N HIS A 155 -3.00 13.00 9.89
CA HIS A 155 -4.07 12.63 10.82
C HIS A 155 -4.79 11.32 10.42
N ASN A 156 -4.31 10.64 9.36
CA ASN A 156 -4.92 9.43 8.81
C ASN A 156 -6.44 9.54 8.61
N LEU A 157 -6.88 10.70 8.09
CA LEU A 157 -8.29 10.96 7.79
C LEU A 157 -8.74 10.11 6.60
N PRO A 158 -10.05 9.79 6.50
CA PRO A 158 -10.60 9.10 5.34
C PRO A 158 -10.25 9.82 4.03
N ILE A 159 -9.92 9.05 2.99
CA ILE A 159 -9.40 9.61 1.74
C ILE A 159 -10.45 10.44 1.00
N GLU A 160 -11.69 9.98 1.06
CA GLU A 160 -12.86 10.63 0.50
C GLU A 160 -13.13 12.00 1.13
N GLU A 161 -12.78 12.20 2.41
CA GLU A 161 -12.90 13.50 3.05
C GLU A 161 -11.84 14.46 2.50
N ILE A 162 -10.56 14.08 2.60
CA ILE A 162 -9.45 14.98 2.27
C ILE A 162 -9.36 15.28 0.76
N VAL A 163 -9.74 14.33 -0.10
CA VAL A 163 -9.74 14.56 -1.56
C VAL A 163 -10.94 15.42 -1.96
N SER A 164 -12.14 15.18 -1.42
CA SER A 164 -13.29 16.05 -1.69
C SER A 164 -13.02 17.49 -1.28
N GLU A 165 -12.41 17.71 -0.11
CA GLU A 165 -11.97 19.04 0.31
C GLU A 165 -10.98 19.68 -0.67
N CYS A 166 -10.05 18.89 -1.20
CA CYS A 166 -9.12 19.36 -2.23
C CYS A 166 -9.84 19.77 -3.52
N LEU A 167 -10.77 18.95 -4.00
CA LEU A 167 -11.53 19.20 -5.21
C LEU A 167 -12.36 20.49 -5.08
N ILE A 168 -12.99 20.71 -3.92
CA ILE A 168 -13.76 21.93 -3.62
C ILE A 168 -12.84 23.14 -3.53
N ARG A 169 -11.76 23.04 -2.75
CA ARG A 169 -10.81 24.14 -2.51
C ARG A 169 -10.20 24.66 -3.81
N ASN A 170 -9.92 23.77 -4.76
CA ASN A 170 -9.35 24.10 -6.07
C ASN A 170 -10.42 24.43 -7.15
N GLY A 171 -11.70 24.49 -6.78
CA GLY A 171 -12.79 24.80 -7.70
C GLY A 171 -12.93 23.80 -8.85
N ILE A 172 -12.61 22.53 -8.59
CA ILE A 172 -12.76 21.42 -9.54
C ILE A 172 -14.21 20.93 -9.58
N VAL A 173 -14.85 20.85 -8.41
CA VAL A 173 -16.25 20.48 -8.20
C VAL A 173 -16.99 21.58 -7.44
N ALA A 174 -18.32 21.48 -7.36
CA ALA A 174 -19.16 22.44 -6.66
C ALA A 174 -18.94 22.41 -5.12
N PRO A 175 -19.17 23.52 -4.38
CA PRO A 175 -18.95 23.57 -2.94
C PRO A 175 -19.83 22.63 -2.09
N ASP A 176 -20.90 22.09 -2.66
CA ASP A 176 -21.79 21.11 -2.03
C ASP A 176 -21.42 19.65 -2.32
N TYR A 177 -20.31 19.40 -3.03
CA TYR A 177 -19.78 18.07 -3.28
C TYR A 177 -19.41 17.35 -1.98
N THR A 178 -19.77 16.07 -1.84
CA THR A 178 -19.56 15.32 -0.59
C THR A 178 -18.54 14.18 -0.71
N PRO A 179 -18.03 13.62 0.40
CA PRO A 179 -17.24 12.39 0.38
C PRO A 179 -17.96 11.21 -0.28
N GLU A 180 -19.28 11.08 -0.13
CA GLU A 180 -20.08 10.05 -0.79
C GLU A 180 -20.15 10.25 -2.31
N ASP A 181 -20.21 11.51 -2.76
CA ASP A 181 -20.08 11.81 -4.19
C ASP A 181 -18.71 11.38 -4.72
N PHE A 182 -17.64 11.61 -3.96
CA PHE A 182 -16.30 11.16 -4.33
C PHE A 182 -16.23 9.64 -4.47
N LEU A 183 -16.75 8.89 -3.50
CA LEU A 183 -16.75 7.43 -3.56
C LEU A 183 -17.54 6.89 -4.76
N ARG A 184 -18.61 7.59 -5.18
CA ARG A 184 -19.37 7.27 -6.39
C ARG A 184 -18.59 7.57 -7.67
N ASP A 185 -17.97 8.74 -7.76
CA ASP A 185 -17.43 9.26 -9.03
C ASP A 185 -15.98 8.84 -9.29
N ASN A 186 -15.17 8.67 -8.24
CA ASN A 186 -13.74 8.38 -8.35
C ASN A 186 -13.41 7.07 -9.09
N PRO A 187 -14.13 5.94 -8.90
CA PRO A 187 -13.83 4.70 -9.61
C PRO A 187 -13.84 4.82 -11.13
N THR A 188 -14.62 5.77 -11.67
CA THR A 188 -14.76 6.03 -13.11
C THR A 188 -14.23 7.40 -13.53
N LEU A 189 -13.60 8.15 -12.60
CA LEU A 189 -13.14 9.53 -12.78
C LEU A 189 -14.23 10.47 -13.36
N SER A 190 -15.49 10.19 -13.04
CA SER A 190 -16.66 10.86 -13.62
C SER A 190 -17.16 12.01 -12.74
N PHE A 191 -16.22 12.83 -12.26
CA PHE A 191 -16.53 13.95 -11.37
C PHE A 191 -17.36 15.03 -12.10
N PRO A 192 -18.25 15.75 -11.39
CA PRO A 192 -19.03 16.85 -11.93
C PRO A 192 -18.17 18.12 -12.08
N TYR A 193 -17.27 18.12 -13.05
CA TYR A 193 -16.31 19.21 -13.26
C TYR A 193 -16.98 20.55 -13.56
N LEU A 194 -16.61 21.60 -12.82
CA LEU A 194 -17.08 22.96 -13.08
C LEU A 194 -16.46 23.58 -14.34
N ARG A 195 -15.24 23.15 -14.70
CA ARG A 195 -14.48 23.64 -15.86
C ARG A 195 -14.03 22.47 -16.72
N SER A 196 -14.47 22.44 -17.98
CA SER A 196 -14.05 21.42 -18.94
C SER A 196 -12.54 21.53 -19.25
N GLY A 197 -11.83 20.41 -19.29
CA GLY A 197 -10.40 20.31 -19.59
C GLY A 197 -9.45 20.50 -18.40
N GLU A 198 -9.78 21.36 -17.43
CA GLU A 198 -8.96 21.55 -16.22
C GLU A 198 -9.37 20.61 -15.08
N GLY A 199 -10.63 20.17 -15.07
CA GLY A 199 -11.18 19.36 -14.01
C GLY A 199 -10.48 18.01 -13.82
N GLU A 200 -10.21 17.29 -14.91
CA GLU A 200 -9.57 15.96 -14.85
C GLU A 200 -8.15 16.04 -14.30
N ARG A 201 -7.34 16.99 -14.79
CA ARG A 201 -5.99 17.23 -14.27
C ARG A 201 -6.03 17.60 -12.78
N GLY A 202 -6.92 18.51 -12.39
CA GLY A 202 -7.05 18.90 -10.99
C GLY A 202 -7.51 17.75 -10.09
N ALA A 203 -8.38 16.87 -10.58
CA ALA A 203 -8.80 15.67 -9.84
C ALA A 203 -7.66 14.67 -9.66
N LEU A 204 -6.83 14.46 -10.70
CA LEU A 204 -5.63 13.64 -10.59
C LEU A 204 -4.62 14.24 -9.59
N GLU A 205 -4.42 15.55 -9.61
CA GLU A 205 -3.52 16.26 -8.68
C GLU A 205 -4.03 16.16 -7.24
N CYS A 206 -5.34 16.33 -7.00
CA CYS A 206 -5.93 16.16 -5.68
C CYS A 206 -5.87 14.72 -5.16
N ASN A 207 -6.06 13.72 -6.03
CA ASN A 207 -5.87 12.31 -5.66
C ASN A 207 -4.41 12.00 -5.29
N ALA A 208 -3.46 12.61 -6.00
CA ALA A 208 -2.03 12.40 -5.78
C ALA A 208 -1.50 13.10 -4.51
N ASP A 209 -1.92 14.34 -4.24
CA ASP A 209 -1.63 15.09 -3.02
C ASP A 209 -2.85 15.94 -2.62
N PRO A 210 -3.66 15.49 -1.65
CA PRO A 210 -4.86 16.22 -1.20
C PRO A 210 -4.60 17.61 -0.61
N ARG A 211 -3.32 17.98 -0.40
CA ARG A 211 -2.91 19.30 0.08
C ARG A 211 -2.54 20.27 -1.03
N VAL A 212 -2.57 19.83 -2.29
CA VAL A 212 -2.21 20.68 -3.43
C VAL A 212 -3.11 21.90 -3.52
N ASN A 213 -2.53 23.00 -3.99
CA ASN A 213 -3.21 24.25 -4.31
C ASN A 213 -2.83 24.64 -5.75
N LEU A 214 -3.83 24.73 -6.63
CA LEU A 214 -3.71 24.79 -8.08
C LEU A 214 -3.86 26.19 -8.67
#